data_AF-A0A2A3H652-F1
#
_entry.id   AF-A0A2A3H652-F1
#
_cell.length_a   1.000
_cell.length_b   1.000
_cell.length_c   1.000
_cell.angle_alpha   90.00
_cell.angle_beta   90.00
_cell.angle_gamma   90.00
#
_symmetry.space_group_name_H-M   'P 1'
#
loop_
_entity.id
_entity.type
_entity.pdbx_description
1 polymer ?
#
loop_
_entity_poly.entity_id
_entity_poly.type
_entity_poly.pdbx_seq_one_letter_code
_entity_poly.pdbx_strand_id
1 'polypeptide(L)' 'MDIVELMEWLIEQGCYAVFKADGERTPGTRWMVIVSGGALGEDSFFRTDQPSPDACLQDLLDHLETAGLSPFD' A
#
# COMPACT_ATOMS: atom_id res chain seq x y z
N MET A 1 -7.96 2.10 10.73
CA MET A 1 -7.25 0.93 10.17
C MET A 1 -5.77 1.26 10.13
N ASP A 2 -4.90 0.38 10.58
CA ASP A 2 -3.45 0.53 10.42
C ASP A 2 -2.93 -0.18 9.15
N ILE A 3 -1.63 -0.08 8.88
CA ILE A 3 -1.03 -0.66 7.66
C ILE A 3 -1.08 -2.19 7.64
N VAL A 4 -1.05 -2.86 8.81
CA VAL A 4 -1.13 -4.33 8.89
C VAL A 4 -2.55 -4.78 8.60
N GLU A 5 -3.55 -4.15 9.23
CA GLU A 5 -4.96 -4.43 8.97
C GLU A 5 -5.31 -4.20 7.48
N LEU A 6 -4.77 -3.15 6.86
CA LEU A 6 -4.96 -2.91 5.42
C LEU A 6 -4.30 -3.99 4.55
N MET A 7 -3.11 -4.46 4.93
CA MET A 7 -2.44 -5.54 4.21
C MET A 7 -3.21 -6.86 4.30
N GLU A 8 -3.81 -7.17 5.46
CA GLU A 8 -4.68 -8.33 5.62
C GLU A 8 -5.89 -8.24 4.69
N TRP A 9 -6.56 -7.10 4.68
CA TRP A 9 -7.69 -6.84 3.77
C TRP A 9 -7.28 -6.99 2.29
N LEU A 10 -6.12 -6.44 1.90
CA LEU A 10 -5.60 -6.56 0.53
C LEU A 10 -5.39 -8.03 0.10
N ILE A 11 -4.90 -8.87 1.02
CA ILE A 11 -4.72 -10.30 0.76
C ILE A 11 -6.08 -10.98 0.53
N GLU A 12 -7.10 -10.63 1.30
CA GLU A 12 -8.47 -11.12 1.09
C GLU A 12 -9.02 -10.71 -0.28
N GLN A 13 -8.62 -9.54 -0.79
CA GLN A 13 -8.94 -9.09 -2.15
C GLN A 13 -8.07 -9.72 -3.25
N GLY A 14 -7.21 -10.69 -2.90
CA GLY A 14 -6.31 -11.37 -3.84
C GLY A 14 -5.14 -10.51 -4.31
N CYS A 15 -4.84 -9.41 -3.63
CA CYS A 15 -3.70 -8.56 -3.95
C CYS A 15 -2.41 -9.08 -3.33
N TYR A 16 -1.28 -8.82 -4.00
CA TYR A 16 0.04 -8.95 -3.41
C TYR A 16 0.48 -7.60 -2.83
N ALA A 17 0.95 -7.58 -1.59
CA ALA A 17 1.37 -6.37 -0.90
C ALA A 17 2.75 -6.50 -0.24
N VAL A 18 3.58 -5.48 -0.36
CA VAL A 18 4.86 -5.34 0.34
C VAL A 18 4.88 -4.00 1.04
N PHE A 19 5.15 -4.01 2.36
CA PHE A 19 5.44 -2.82 3.13
C PHE A 19 6.85 -2.92 3.73
N LYS A 20 7.69 -1.90 3.48
CA LYS A 20 9.12 -1.95 3.78
C LYS A 20 9.60 -0.63 4.38
N ALA A 21 10.47 -0.72 5.39
CA ALA A 21 11.37 0.37 5.77
C ALA A 21 12.71 0.24 5.02
N ASP A 22 13.20 1.32 4.42
CA ASP A 22 14.46 1.40 3.68
C ASP A 22 15.38 2.44 4.33
N GLY A 23 16.54 2.00 4.81
CA GLY A 23 17.58 2.85 5.39
C GLY A 23 18.82 2.98 4.52
N GLU A 24 18.85 2.37 3.32
CA GLU A 24 20.06 2.27 2.50
C GLU A 24 20.11 3.32 1.38
N ARG A 25 18.94 3.78 0.90
CA ARG A 25 18.87 4.58 -0.34
C ARG A 25 19.00 6.10 -0.16
N THR A 26 18.69 6.63 1.02
CA THR A 26 18.74 8.08 1.32
C THR A 26 19.05 8.28 2.81
N PRO A 27 19.76 9.34 3.24
CA PRO A 27 19.87 9.66 4.66
C PRO A 27 18.49 9.86 5.28
N GLY A 28 18.09 8.94 6.17
CA GLY A 28 16.79 8.91 6.83
C GLY A 28 15.96 7.69 6.46
N THR A 29 15.14 7.20 7.39
CA THR A 29 14.24 6.07 7.17
C THR A 29 13.16 6.46 6.15
N ARG A 30 13.10 5.73 5.04
CA ARG A 30 12.01 5.80 4.07
C ARG A 30 11.10 4.60 4.22
N TRP A 31 9.84 4.79 3.90
CA TRP A 31 8.82 3.76 3.92
C TRP A 31 8.30 3.57 2.51
N MET A 32 8.03 2.33 2.14
CA MET A 32 7.55 1.98 0.83
C MET A 32 6.39 1.01 0.95
N VAL A 33 5.33 1.26 0.18
CA VAL A 33 4.30 0.26 -0.07
C VAL A 33 4.28 -0.06 -1.56
N ILE A 34 4.12 -1.35 -1.87
CA ILE A 34 3.90 -1.87 -3.23
C ILE A 34 2.67 -2.76 -3.16
N VAL A 35 1.71 -2.55 -4.07
CA VAL A 35 0.50 -3.38 -4.18
C VAL A 35 0.25 -3.70 -5.66
N SER A 36 -0.16 -4.92 -5.96
CA SER A 36 -0.44 -5.35 -7.34
C SER A 36 -1.42 -6.52 -7.39
N GLY A 37 -2.12 -6.65 -8.52
CA GLY A 37 -2.98 -7.80 -8.80
C GLY A 37 -4.35 -7.76 -8.11
N GLY A 38 -5.04 -8.89 -8.09
CA GLY A 38 -6.31 -9.04 -7.37
C GLY A 38 -7.40 -8.09 -7.84
N ALA A 39 -8.16 -7.54 -6.88
CA ALA A 39 -9.24 -6.58 -7.14
C ALA A 39 -8.78 -5.29 -7.84
N LEU A 40 -7.48 -4.98 -7.84
CA LEU A 40 -6.92 -3.84 -8.60
C LEU A 40 -6.74 -4.14 -10.09
N GLY A 41 -6.83 -5.43 -10.49
CA GLY A 41 -6.61 -5.92 -11.85
C GLY A 41 -5.25 -6.62 -11.99
N GLU A 42 -5.16 -7.64 -12.85
CA GLU A 42 -3.96 -8.49 -12.97
C GLU A 42 -2.69 -7.71 -13.39
N ASP A 43 -2.86 -6.69 -14.23
CA ASP A 43 -1.76 -5.82 -14.70
C ASP A 43 -1.55 -4.57 -13.82
N SER A 44 -2.29 -4.46 -12.70
CA SER A 44 -2.21 -3.30 -11.82
C SER A 44 -0.93 -3.30 -10.99
N PHE A 45 -0.35 -2.11 -10.82
CA PHE A 45 0.83 -1.91 -10.01
C PHE A 45 0.79 -0.52 -9.37
N PHE A 46 0.79 -0.51 -8.04
CA PHE A 46 0.91 0.69 -7.23
C PHE A 46 2.19 0.63 -6.40
N ARG A 47 2.90 1.76 -6.34
CA ARG A 47 4.05 1.94 -5.48
C ARG A 47 4.14 3.38 -5.02
N THR A 48 4.36 3.57 -3.72
CA THR A 48 4.73 4.87 -3.15
C THR A 48 5.95 4.74 -2.23
N ASP A 49 6.68 5.84 -2.06
CA ASP A 49 7.83 5.99 -1.17
C ASP A 49 7.66 7.28 -0.36
N GLN A 50 7.52 7.15 0.95
CA GLN A 50 7.15 8.25 1.84
C GLN A 50 8.05 8.34 3.07
N PRO A 51 8.14 9.50 3.73
CA PRO A 51 8.98 9.68 4.92
C PRO A 51 8.40 9.03 6.19
N SER A 52 7.17 8.50 6.16
CA SER A 52 6.53 7.85 7.31
C SER A 52 5.61 6.70 6.89
N PRO A 53 5.32 5.74 7.80
CA PRO A 53 4.33 4.70 7.58
C PRO A 53 2.94 5.25 7.27
N ASP A 54 2.50 6.25 8.04
CA ASP A 54 1.17 6.83 7.92
C ASP A 54 0.97 7.51 6.57
N ALA A 55 2.01 8.14 6.01
CA ALA A 55 1.96 8.70 4.68
C ALA A 55 1.85 7.62 3.58
N CYS A 56 2.55 6.47 3.73
CA CYS A 56 2.33 5.34 2.82
C CYS A 56 0.91 4.78 2.92
N LEU A 57 0.37 4.69 4.13
CA LEU A 57 -1.00 4.24 4.37
C LEU A 57 -2.00 5.17 3.69
N GLN A 58 -1.86 6.48 3.88
CA GLN A 58 -2.76 7.46 3.27
C GLN A 58 -2.72 7.38 1.74
N ASP A 59 -1.52 7.38 1.15
CA ASP A 59 -1.36 7.27 -0.31
C ASP A 59 -2.03 6.00 -0.88
N LEU A 60 -1.93 4.88 -0.15
CA LEU A 60 -2.56 3.64 -0.56
C LEU A 60 -4.08 3.70 -0.44
N LEU A 61 -4.62 4.27 0.64
CA LEU A 61 -6.06 4.47 0.80
C LEU A 61 -6.62 5.36 -0.31
N ASP A 62 -5.95 6.47 -0.62
CA ASP A 62 -6.33 7.36 -1.71
C ASP A 62 -6.31 6.62 -3.05
N HIS A 63 -5.29 5.77 -3.28
CA HIS A 63 -5.24 4.95 -4.49
C HIS A 63 -6.41 3.95 -4.58
N LEU A 64 -6.73 3.25 -3.49
CA LEU A 64 -7.87 2.33 -3.43
C LEU A 64 -9.18 3.05 -3.73
N GLU A 65 -9.40 4.23 -3.14
CA GLU A 65 -10.59 5.04 -3.40
C GLU A 65 -10.70 5.41 -4.88
N THR A 66 -9.60 5.80 -5.53
CA THR A 66 -9.60 6.09 -6.98
C THR A 66 -9.90 4.87 -7.85
N ALA A 67 -9.62 3.66 -7.33
CA ALA A 67 -9.96 2.39 -7.96
C ALA A 67 -11.39 1.91 -7.63
N GLY A 68 -12.15 2.66 -6.82
CA GLY A 68 -13.48 2.28 -6.36
C GLY A 68 -13.48 1.17 -5.32
N LEU A 69 -12.39 1.02 -4.57
CA LEU A 69 -12.21 0.05 -3.52
C LEU A 69 -12.15 0.75 -2.16
N SER A 70 -12.80 0.16 -1.16
CA SER A 70 -12.82 0.70 0.20
C SER A 70 -12.67 -0.45 1.21
N PRO A 71 -11.67 -0.38 2.12
CA PRO A 71 -11.53 -1.33 3.22
C PRO A 71 -12.47 -1.02 4.40
N PHE A 72 -13.32 0.01 4.26
CA PHE A 72 -14.27 0.44 5.29
C PHE A 72 -15.73 0.09 4.97
N ASP A 73 -15.96 -0.53 3.81
CA ASP A 73 -17.29 -0.91 3.31
C ASP A 73 -17.71 -2.32 3.74
#